data_AF-A0AAJ1NF09-F1
#
_entry.id   AF-A0AAJ1NF09-F1
#
_cell.length_a   1.000
_cell.length_b   1.000
_cell.length_c   1.000
_cell.angle_alpha   90.00
_cell.angle_beta   90.00
_cell.angle_gamma   90.00
#
_symmetry.space_group_name_H-M   'P 1'
#
loop_
_entity.id
_entity.type
_entity.pdbx_description
1 polymer ?
#
loop_
_entity_poly.entity_id
_entity_poly.type
_entity_poly.pdbx_seq_one_letter_code
_entity_poly.pdbx_strand_id
1 'polypeptide(L)' 'MNYIDRITQLAPQIPINVLEDVTNRIKDWIVSGGKEDDPYIEQQLRFVERVAARGMVHK' A
#
# COMPACT_ATOMS: atom_id res chain seq x y z
N MET A 1 -10.66 -6.22 8.86
CA MET A 1 -9.35 -6.37 8.18
C MET A 1 -8.84 -4.97 7.94
N ASN A 2 -7.65 -4.63 8.44
CA ASN A 2 -7.14 -3.25 8.38
C ASN A 2 -6.52 -2.98 6.99
N TYR A 3 -6.18 -1.72 6.69
CA TYR A 3 -5.60 -1.34 5.41
C TYR A 3 -4.19 -1.94 5.20
N ILE A 4 -3.41 -2.09 6.27
CA ILE A 4 -2.04 -2.62 6.23
C ILE A 4 -2.02 -4.11 5.86
N ASP A 5 -2.95 -4.90 6.38
CA ASP A 5 -3.14 -6.32 6.08
C ASP A 5 -3.43 -6.49 4.59
N ARG A 6 -4.28 -5.62 4.04
CA ARG A 6 -4.63 -5.62 2.62
C ARG A 6 -3.44 -5.27 1.74
N ILE A 7 -2.64 -4.27 2.13
CA ILE A 7 -1.39 -3.93 1.42
C ILE A 7 -0.42 -5.10 1.45
N THR A 8 -0.27 -5.76 2.61
CA THR A 8 0.61 -6.93 2.78
C THR A 8 0.20 -8.09 1.88
N GLN A 9 -1.10 -8.34 1.72
CA GLN A 9 -1.61 -9.37 0.81
C GLN A 9 -1.36 -9.08 -0.66
N LEU A 10 -1.29 -7.81 -1.04
CA LEU A 10 -1.02 -7.37 -2.41
C LEU A 10 0.47 -7.26 -2.71
N ALA A 11 1.34 -7.31 -1.70
CA ALA A 11 2.79 -7.20 -1.85
C ALA A 11 3.39 -8.14 -2.92
N PRO A 12 2.98 -9.43 -3.05
CA PRO A 12 3.49 -10.32 -4.10
C PRO A 12 3.06 -9.95 -5.53
N GLN A 13 2.09 -9.06 -5.68
CA GLN A 13 1.45 -8.70 -6.96
C GLN A 13 1.94 -7.36 -7.50
N ILE A 14 2.80 -6.65 -6.77
CA ILE A 14 3.32 -5.34 -7.14
C ILE A 14 4.85 -5.35 -7.26
N PRO A 15 5.44 -4.43 -8.05
CA PRO A 15 6.89 -4.26 -8.11
C PRO A 15 7.49 -3.88 -6.75
N ILE A 16 8.71 -4.36 -6.48
CA ILE A 16 9.40 -4.13 -5.20
C ILE A 16 9.59 -2.64 -4.88
N ASN A 17 9.89 -1.82 -5.89
CA ASN A 17 10.04 -0.38 -5.72
C ASN A 17 8.73 0.32 -5.31
N VAL A 18 7.58 -0.21 -5.74
CA VAL A 18 6.27 0.29 -5.33
C VAL A 18 5.98 -0.10 -3.89
N LEU A 19 6.32 -1.34 -3.50
CA LEU A 19 6.15 -1.81 -2.13
C LEU A 19 7.00 -0.99 -1.15
N GLU A 20 8.25 -0.72 -1.50
CA GLU A 20 9.17 0.11 -0.71
C GLU A 20 8.66 1.55 -0.53
N ASP A 21 8.21 2.20 -1.61
CA ASP A 21 7.65 3.57 -1.55
C ASP A 21 6.43 3.63 -0.63
N VAL A 22 5.48 2.72 -0.81
CA VAL A 22 4.26 2.68 0.01
C VAL A 22 4.58 2.40 1.47
N THR A 23 5.49 1.47 1.75
CA THR A 23 5.91 1.14 3.11
C THR A 23 6.58 2.33 3.80
N ASN A 24 7.44 3.07 3.09
CA ASN A 24 8.08 4.27 3.62
C ASN A 24 7.05 5.38 3.89
N ARG A 25 6.11 5.62 2.97
CA ARG A 25 5.02 6.60 3.17
C ARG A 25 4.16 6.31 4.39
N ILE A 26 3.84 5.03 4.61
CA ILE A 26 3.07 4.59 5.77
C ILE A 26 3.90 4.82 7.04
N LYS A 27 5.17 4.40 7.04
CA LYS A 27 6.07 4.60 8.17
C LYS A 27 6.21 6.08 8.54
N ASP A 28 6.43 6.94 7.56
CA ASP A 28 6.56 8.40 7.78
C ASP A 28 5.27 9.00 8.34
N TRP A 29 4.12 8.53 7.89
CA TRP A 29 2.82 8.96 8.40
C TRP A 29 2.62 8.57 9.86
N ILE A 30 2.89 7.32 10.21
CA ILE A 30 2.76 6.81 11.58
C ILE A 30 3.73 7.53 12.52
N VAL A 31 4.99 7.74 12.10
CA VAL A 31 5.99 8.48 12.88
C VAL A 31 5.57 9.95 13.09
N SER A 32 4.80 10.52 12.17
CA SER A 32 4.25 11.87 12.28
C SER A 32 3.00 11.97 13.17
N GLY A 33 2.57 10.86 13.79
CA GLY A 33 1.39 10.79 14.66
C GLY A 33 0.10 10.40 13.93
N GLY A 34 0.19 9.99 12.67
CA GLY A 34 -0.92 9.41 11.92
C GLY A 34 -1.27 8.00 12.39
N LYS A 35 -2.45 7.53 12.00
CA LYS A 35 -2.98 6.20 12.34
C LYS A 35 -3.13 5.32 11.12
N GLU A 36 -3.14 4.01 11.35
CA GLU A 36 -3.28 2.99 10.31
C GLU A 36 -4.65 2.99 9.62
N ASP A 37 -5.67 3.55 10.26
CA ASP A 37 -7.04 3.68 9.76
C ASP A 37 -7.32 5.06 9.14
N ASP A 38 -6.31 5.94 9.05
CA ASP A 38 -6.48 7.26 8.48
C ASP A 38 -6.83 7.19 6.97
N PRO A 39 -7.59 8.17 6.45
CA PRO A 39 -7.88 8.28 5.02
C PRO A 39 -6.63 8.29 4.12
N TYR A 40 -5.49 8.73 4.65
CA TYR A 40 -4.22 8.70 3.93
C TYR A 40 -3.74 7.26 3.65
N ILE A 41 -3.86 6.37 4.64
CA ILE A 41 -3.47 4.96 4.47
C ILE A 41 -4.41 4.25 3.51
N GLU A 42 -5.70 4.58 3.54
CA GLU A 42 -6.67 4.10 2.55
C GLU A 42 -6.30 4.53 1.12
N GLN A 43 -5.77 5.74 0.93
CA GLN A 43 -5.24 6.18 -0.38
C GLN A 43 -4.04 5.36 -0.83
N GLN A 44 -3.13 5.00 0.09
CA GLN A 44 -2.01 4.11 -0.21
C GLN A 44 -2.51 2.72 -0.65
N LEU A 45 -3.50 2.16 0.05
CA LEU A 45 -4.13 0.90 -0.33
C LEU A 45 -4.74 0.97 -1.74
N ARG A 46 -5.55 2.00 -2.05
CA ARG A 46 -6.15 2.17 -3.38
C ARG A 46 -5.10 2.33 -4.49
N PHE A 47 -3.93 2.88 -4.18
CA PHE A 47 -2.83 2.94 -5.12
C PHE A 47 -2.24 1.54 -5.37
N VAL A 48 -1.93 0.79 -4.32
CA VAL A 48 -1.43 -0.59 -4.39
C VAL A 48 -2.40 -1.50 -5.17
N GLU A 49 -3.70 -1.42 -4.88
CA GLU A 49 -4.73 -2.19 -5.60
C GLU A 49 -4.72 -1.90 -7.11
N ARG A 50 -4.60 -0.62 -7.50
CA ARG A 50 -4.51 -0.22 -8.91
C ARG A 50 -3.24 -0.71 -9.59
N VAL A 51 -2.12 -0.73 -8.87
CA VAL A 51 -0.85 -1.25 -9.42
C VAL A 51 -0.93 -2.77 -9.59
N ALA A 52 -1.40 -3.48 -8.57
CA ALA A 52 -1.59 -4.93 -8.61
C ALA A 52 -2.51 -5.34 -9.78
N ALA A 53 -3.65 -4.68 -9.92
CA ALA A 53 -4.59 -4.93 -11.01
C ALA A 53 -3.96 -4.74 -12.40
N ARG A 54 -3.12 -3.71 -12.60
CA ARG A 54 -2.41 -3.50 -13.88
C ARG A 54 -1.32 -4.53 -14.14
N GLY A 55 -0.64 -4.99 -13.09
CA GLY A 55 0.36 -6.05 -13.18
C GLY A 55 -0.23 -7.40 -13.60
N MET A 56 -1.50 -7.66 -13.24
CA MET A 56 -2.22 -8.88 -13.64
C MET A 56 -2.67 -8.86 -15.11
N VAL A 57 -2.88 -7.68 -15.71
CA VAL A 57 -3.32 -7.55 -17.13
C VAL A 57 -2.20 -7.89 -18.11
N HIS A 58 -0.94 -7.83 -17.68
CA HIS A 58 0.24 -8.04 -18.52
C HIS A 58 0.96 -9.38 -18.23
N LYS A 59 0.32 -10.30 -17.50
CA LYS A 59 0.84 -11.64 -17.20
C LYS A 59 0.31 -12.70 -18.15
#